data_AF-A0A942FQM9-F1
#
_entry.id   AF-A0A942FQM9-F1
#
_cell.length_a   1.000
_cell.length_b   1.000
_cell.length_c   1.000
_cell.angle_alpha   90.00
_cell.angle_beta   90.00
_cell.angle_gamma   90.00
#
_symmetry.space_group_name_H-M   'P 1'
#
loop_
_entity.id
_entity.type
_entity.pdbx_description
1 polymer ?
#
loop_
_entity_poly.entity_id
_entity_poly.type
_entity_poly.pdbx_seq_one_letter_code
_entity_poly.pdbx_strand_id
1 'polypeptide(L)'
;MRKWHRWLSVIFGVILLWIAVTGVMSQFAAIVADREPQPVAAAPAGFVCPESMICRPKPDPNGARAWVSFLRHLHGGEEFGPTGVGISIAAGLALVFFSFSGLWLYISMLRGRKARAQKPGWFWN
;
A
#
# COMPACT_ATOMS: atom_id res chain seq x y z
N MET A 1 16.36 3.79 20.58
CA MET A 1 16.08 3.37 19.18
C MET A 1 15.73 1.88 19.04
N ARG A 2 16.62 0.92 19.37
CA ARG A 2 16.32 -0.53 19.19
C ARG A 2 15.05 -1.02 19.90
N LYS A 3 14.86 -0.67 21.18
CA LYS A 3 13.67 -1.05 21.97
C LYS A 3 12.37 -0.54 21.35
N TRP A 4 12.35 0.75 20.98
CA TRP A 4 11.20 1.42 20.37
C TRP A 4 10.89 0.89 18.97
N HIS A 5 11.91 0.71 18.12
CA HIS A 5 11.75 0.08 16.81
C HIS A 5 11.10 -1.30 16.97
N ARG A 6 11.64 -2.18 17.83
CA ARG A 6 11.10 -3.53 18.03
C ARG A 6 9.63 -3.54 18.44
N TRP A 7 9.25 -2.78 19.46
CA TRP A 7 7.87 -2.80 19.97
C TRP A 7 6.87 -2.19 18.98
N LEU A 8 7.23 -1.07 18.35
CA LEU A 8 6.38 -0.45 17.34
C LEU A 8 6.25 -1.36 16.11
N SER A 9 7.32 -2.04 15.69
CA SER A 9 7.27 -2.93 14.51
C SER A 9 6.36 -4.13 14.71
N VAL A 10 6.21 -4.65 15.94
CA VAL A 10 5.26 -5.74 16.20
C VAL A 10 3.82 -5.25 16.04
N ILE A 11 3.50 -4.08 16.59
CA ILE A 11 2.14 -3.50 16.55
C ILE A 11 1.77 -3.11 15.12
N PHE A 12 2.60 -2.28 14.49
CA PHE A 12 2.34 -1.77 13.14
C PHE A 12 2.63 -2.79 12.05
N GLY A 13 3.42 -3.83 12.31
CA GLY A 13 3.81 -4.84 11.32
C GLY A 13 2.61 -5.57 10.72
N VAL A 14 1.61 -5.90 11.53
CA VAL A 14 0.37 -6.55 11.05
C VAL A 14 -0.41 -5.62 10.11
N ILE A 15 -0.56 -4.35 10.48
CA ILE A 15 -1.28 -3.35 9.69
C ILE A 15 -0.53 -3.05 8.39
N LEU A 16 0.80 -2.91 8.46
CA LEU A 16 1.64 -2.70 7.28
C LEU A 16 1.64 -3.90 6.35
N LEU A 17 1.60 -5.11 6.89
CA LEU A 17 1.45 -6.33 6.08
C LEU A 17 0.10 -6.33 5.35
N TRP A 18 -0.99 -6.00 6.04
CA TRP A 18 -2.31 -5.85 5.42
C TRP A 18 -2.31 -4.82 4.28
N ILE A 19 -1.75 -3.63 4.51
CA ILE A 19 -1.64 -2.56 3.52
C ILE A 19 -0.78 -3.03 2.33
N ALA A 20 0.34 -3.71 2.56
CA ALA A 20 1.19 -4.24 1.51
C ALA A 20 0.46 -5.29 0.65
N VAL A 21 -0.24 -6.23 1.29
CA VAL A 21 -1.00 -7.30 0.60
C VAL A 21 -2.11 -6.70 -0.27
N THR A 22 -2.94 -5.81 0.29
CA THR A 22 -4.00 -5.13 -0.49
C THR A 22 -3.44 -4.27 -1.61
N GLY A 23 -2.32 -3.59 -1.37
CA GLY A 23 -1.62 -2.82 -2.39
C GLY A 23 -1.14 -3.69 -3.55
N VAL A 24 -0.46 -4.80 -3.28
CA VAL A 24 0.02 -5.74 -4.30
C VAL A 24 -1.14 -6.37 -5.08
N MET A 25 -2.19 -6.81 -4.38
CA MET A 25 -3.38 -7.36 -5.04
C MET A 25 -4.04 -6.31 -5.96
N SER A 26 -4.07 -5.03 -5.57
CA SER A 26 -4.64 -3.97 -6.42
C SER A 26 -3.88 -3.81 -7.74
N GLN A 27 -2.55 -4.01 -7.73
CA GLN A 27 -1.72 -3.97 -8.95
C GLN A 27 -2.00 -5.16 -9.87
N PHE A 28 -2.16 -6.37 -9.32
CA PHE A 28 -2.58 -7.53 -10.11
C PHE A 28 -3.97 -7.33 -10.71
N ALA A 29 -4.93 -6.82 -9.93
CA ALA A 29 -6.27 -6.51 -10.42
C ALA A 29 -6.24 -5.45 -11.54
N ALA A 30 -5.37 -4.44 -11.43
CA ALA A 30 -5.21 -3.41 -12.47
C ALA A 30 -4.68 -4.00 -13.77
N ILE A 31 -3.66 -4.86 -13.69
CA ILE A 31 -3.10 -5.58 -14.84
C ILE A 31 -4.17 -6.45 -15.54
N VAL A 32 -5.09 -7.07 -14.80
CA VAL A 32 -6.21 -7.82 -15.38
C VAL A 32 -7.24 -6.87 -16.00
N ALA A 33 -7.61 -5.81 -15.28
CA ALA A 33 -8.57 -4.79 -15.72
C ALA A 33 -8.16 -4.09 -17.02
N ASP A 34 -6.87 -3.92 -17.27
CA ASP A 34 -6.36 -3.33 -18.51
C ASP A 34 -6.53 -4.25 -19.73
N ARG A 35 -6.69 -5.56 -19.51
CA ARG A 35 -6.98 -6.55 -20.57
C ARG A 35 -8.47 -6.69 -20.86
N GLU A 36 -9.33 -6.28 -19.94
CA GLU A 36 -10.78 -6.31 -20.16
C GLU A 36 -11.17 -5.24 -21.19
N PRO A 37 -12.10 -5.53 -22.11
CA PRO A 37 -12.69 -4.51 -22.97
C PRO A 37 -13.17 -3.32 -22.15
N GLN A 38 -12.97 -2.11 -22.68
CA GLN A 38 -13.54 -0.93 -22.03
C GLN A 38 -15.07 -1.05 -22.08
N PRO A 39 -15.78 -0.83 -20.95
CA PRO A 39 -17.23 -0.89 -20.97
C PRO A 39 -17.74 0.23 -21.87
N VAL A 40 -18.40 -0.11 -22.97
CA VAL A 40 -19.12 0.84 -23.82
C VAL A 40 -20.57 0.82 -23.35
N ALA A 41 -20.81 1.27 -22.12
CA ALA A 41 -22.18 1.40 -21.65
C ALA A 41 -22.83 2.56 -22.40
N ALA A 42 -23.97 2.30 -23.04
CA ALA A 42 -24.76 3.36 -23.64
C ALA A 42 -25.13 4.39 -22.57
N ALA A 43 -24.89 5.66 -22.86
CA ALA A 43 -25.36 6.73 -22.01
C ALA A 43 -26.89 6.60 -21.85
N PRO A 44 -27.45 6.79 -20.64
CA PRO A 44 -28.89 6.81 -20.48
C PRO A 44 -29.50 7.90 -21.37
N ALA A 45 -30.72 7.67 -21.86
CA ALA A 45 -31.38 8.59 -22.79
C ALA A 45 -31.43 10.01 -22.21
N GLY A 46 -30.93 10.99 -22.98
CA GLY A 46 -30.86 12.40 -22.56
C GLY A 46 -29.63 12.78 -21.73
N PHE A 47 -28.75 11.84 -21.37
CA PHE A 47 -27.48 12.17 -20.73
C PHE A 47 -26.45 12.64 -21.76
N VAL A 48 -26.13 13.93 -21.71
CA VAL A 48 -25.04 14.53 -22.47
C VAL A 48 -23.90 14.81 -21.49
N CYS A 49 -22.72 14.28 -21.77
CA CYS A 49 -21.54 14.59 -20.97
C CYS A 49 -21.19 16.08 -21.17
N PRO A 50 -21.12 16.90 -20.10
CA PRO A 50 -20.73 18.30 -20.22
C PRO A 50 -19.33 18.43 -20.83
N GLU A 51 -19.09 19.47 -21.63
CA GLU A 51 -17.79 19.71 -22.29
C GLU A 51 -16.62 19.88 -21.30
N SER A 52 -16.90 20.27 -20.06
CA SER A 52 -15.91 20.43 -19.00
C SER A 52 -15.58 19.13 -18.25
N MET A 53 -16.20 18.00 -18.61
CA MET A 53 -16.09 16.74 -17.87
C MET A 53 -15.70 15.56 -18.76
N ILE A 54 -15.04 14.58 -18.16
CA ILE A 54 -14.81 13.26 -18.75
C ILE A 54 -15.74 12.28 -18.05
N CYS A 55 -16.82 11.88 -18.73
CA CYS A 55 -17.75 10.89 -18.21
C CYS A 55 -17.23 9.49 -18.49
N ARG A 56 -17.05 8.69 -17.43
CA ARG A 56 -16.64 7.29 -17.53
C ARG A 56 -17.79 6.39 -17.10
N PRO A 57 -18.09 5.31 -17.84
CA PRO A 57 -19.12 4.36 -17.42
C PRO A 57 -18.71 3.68 -16.12
N LYS A 58 -19.71 3.43 -15.26
CA LYS A 58 -19.50 2.72 -13.99
C LYS A 58 -18.97 1.31 -14.30
N PRO A 59 -17.87 0.86 -13.64
CA PRO A 59 -17.38 -0.49 -13.80
C PRO A 59 -18.45 -1.53 -13.45
N ASP A 60 -18.44 -2.66 -14.15
CA ASP A 60 -19.20 -3.85 -13.76
C ASP A 60 -18.80 -4.24 -12.31
N PRO A 61 -19.76 -4.36 -11.37
CA PRO A 61 -19.50 -4.79 -10.00
C PRO A 61 -18.71 -6.10 -9.88
N ASN A 62 -18.83 -6.99 -10.87
CA ASN A 62 -18.15 -8.28 -10.88
C ASN A 62 -16.85 -8.28 -11.72
N GLY A 63 -16.51 -7.16 -12.37
CA GLY A 63 -15.33 -7.04 -13.23
C GLY A 63 -14.04 -6.71 -12.46
N ALA A 64 -12.89 -6.91 -13.09
CA ALA A 64 -11.59 -6.64 -12.45
C ALA A 64 -11.42 -5.18 -12.01
N ARG A 65 -12.04 -4.23 -12.73
CA ARG A 65 -12.03 -2.80 -12.38
C ARG A 65 -12.74 -2.49 -11.04
N ALA A 66 -13.80 -3.22 -10.70
CA ALA A 66 -14.45 -3.07 -9.39
C ALA A 66 -13.54 -3.57 -8.27
N TRP A 67 -12.83 -4.68 -8.50
CA TRP A 67 -11.81 -5.19 -7.58
C TRP A 67 -10.67 -4.19 -7.35
N VAL A 68 -10.19 -3.51 -8.39
CA VAL A 68 -9.18 -2.44 -8.24
C VAL A 68 -9.68 -1.36 -7.29
N SER A 69 -10.92 -0.88 -7.48
CA SER A 69 -11.50 0.16 -6.63
C SER A 69 -11.62 -0.31 -5.18
N PHE A 70 -12.19 -1.48 -4.97
CA PHE A 70 -12.41 -2.06 -3.64
C PHE A 70 -11.09 -2.29 -2.89
N LEU A 71 -10.09 -2.89 -3.55
CA LEU A 71 -8.78 -3.13 -2.95
C LEU A 71 -8.07 -1.83 -2.59
N ARG A 72 -8.25 -0.76 -3.39
CA ARG A 72 -7.69 0.56 -3.06
C ARG A 72 -8.36 1.19 -1.86
N HIS A 73 -9.68 1.07 -1.71
CA HIS A 73 -10.36 1.55 -0.51
C HIS A 73 -9.95 0.75 0.73
N LEU A 74 -9.78 -0.57 0.64
CA LEU A 74 -9.26 -1.40 1.72
C LEU A 74 -7.81 -1.02 2.09
N HIS A 75 -6.97 -0.74 1.11
CA HIS A 75 -5.59 -0.29 1.30
C HIS A 75 -5.53 1.09 1.97
N GLY A 76 -6.39 2.02 1.54
CA GLY A 76 -6.53 3.36 2.12
C GLY A 76 -7.23 3.38 3.48
N GLY A 77 -7.93 2.30 3.85
CA GLY A 77 -8.78 2.23 5.04
C GLY A 77 -10.11 2.99 4.90
N GLU A 78 -10.45 3.42 3.68
CA GLU A 78 -11.67 4.18 3.37
C GLU A 78 -12.94 3.34 3.61
N GLU A 79 -12.86 2.02 3.44
CA GLU A 79 -13.94 1.08 3.77
C GLU A 79 -14.35 1.12 5.25
N PHE A 80 -13.44 1.52 6.14
CA PHE A 80 -13.71 1.65 7.58
C PHE A 80 -13.97 3.11 8.00
N GLY A 81 -14.17 4.00 7.04
CA GLY A 81 -14.44 5.41 7.27
C GLY A 81 -13.25 6.18 7.86
N PRO A 82 -13.49 7.33 8.52
CA PRO A 82 -12.43 8.22 8.99
C PRO A 82 -11.43 7.57 9.95
N THR A 83 -11.88 6.61 10.77
CA THR A 83 -11.01 5.88 11.70
C THR A 83 -10.03 4.99 10.93
N GLY A 84 -10.48 4.27 9.91
CA GLY A 84 -9.61 3.46 9.06
C GLY A 84 -8.56 4.31 8.34
N VAL A 85 -8.99 5.43 7.77
CA VAL A 85 -8.07 6.40 7.13
C VAL A 85 -7.03 6.91 8.13
N GLY A 86 -7.45 7.26 9.35
CA GLY A 86 -6.53 7.67 10.41
C GLY A 86 -5.49 6.60 10.77
N ILE A 87 -5.91 5.33 10.84
CA ILE A 87 -5.00 4.19 11.05
C ILE A 87 -4.02 4.03 9.88
N SER A 88 -4.50 4.15 8.64
CA SER A 88 -3.65 4.09 7.44
C SER A 88 -2.60 5.20 7.41
N ILE A 89 -2.97 6.42 7.78
CA ILE A 89 -2.03 7.55 7.91
C ILE A 89 -0.98 7.26 8.99
N ALA A 90 -1.41 6.79 10.16
CA ALA A 90 -0.50 6.42 11.24
C ALA A 90 0.46 5.29 10.82
N ALA A 91 -0.04 4.28 10.09
CA ALA A 91 0.78 3.23 9.52
C ALA A 91 1.79 3.76 8.50
N GLY A 92 1.39 4.69 7.63
CA GLY A 92 2.30 5.37 6.69
C GLY A 92 3.43 6.10 7.41
N LEU A 93 3.12 6.86 8.46
CA LEU A 93 4.13 7.53 9.30
C LEU A 93 5.04 6.50 10.00
N ALA A 94 4.48 5.39 10.48
CA ALA A 94 5.24 4.31 11.09
C ALA A 94 6.19 3.66 10.07
N LEU A 95 5.76 3.43 8.82
CA LEU A 95 6.60 2.90 7.75
C LEU A 95 7.79 3.82 7.44
N VAL A 96 7.56 5.13 7.37
CA VAL A 96 8.64 6.12 7.20
C VAL A 96 9.63 6.01 8.36
N PHE A 97 9.13 6.00 9.60
CA PHE A 97 9.97 5.81 10.78
C PHE A 97 10.77 4.50 10.74
N PHE A 98 10.16 3.37 10.39
CA PHE A 98 10.85 2.07 10.31
C PHE A 98 11.88 2.02 9.20
N SER A 99 11.64 2.70 8.08
CA SER A 99 12.58 2.79 6.96
C SER A 99 13.88 3.47 7.41
N PHE A 100 13.76 4.63 8.07
CA PHE A 100 14.93 5.35 8.58
C PHE A 100 15.60 4.62 9.76
N SER A 101 14.82 4.18 10.74
CA SER A 101 15.36 3.55 11.94
C SER A 101 15.97 2.17 11.64
N GLY A 102 15.37 1.39 10.73
CA GLY A 102 15.92 0.11 10.26
C GLY A 102 17.25 0.30 9.53
N LEU A 103 17.33 1.27 8.61
CA LEU A 103 18.57 1.62 7.92
C LEU A 103 19.65 2.08 8.90
N TRP A 104 19.31 2.94 9.86
CA TRP A 104 20.24 3.37 10.90
C TRP A 104 20.76 2.20 11.74
N LEU A 105 19.87 1.28 12.14
CA LEU A 105 20.27 0.08 12.87
C LEU A 105 21.21 -0.80 12.05
N TYR A 106 20.94 -0.98 10.76
CA TYR A 106 21.79 -1.72 9.85
C TYR A 106 23.19 -1.08 9.72
N ILE A 107 23.25 0.24 9.50
CA ILE A 107 24.52 0.99 9.45
C ILE A 107 25.27 0.88 10.78
N SER A 108 24.58 1.00 11.92
CA SER A 108 25.19 0.88 13.25
C SER A 108 25.83 -0.49 13.48
N MET A 109 25.19 -1.54 12.95
CA MET A 109 25.71 -2.90 13.00
C MET A 109 26.98 -3.02 12.15
N LEU A 110 26.97 -2.51 10.91
CA LEU A 110 28.14 -2.53 10.03
C LEU A 110 29.34 -1.78 10.62
N ARG A 111 29.11 -0.58 11.17
CA ARG A 111 30.15 0.20 11.86
C ARG A 111 30.71 -0.55 13.07
N GLY A 112 29.84 -1.19 13.86
CA GLY A 112 30.26 -2.00 15.00
C GLY A 112 31.06 -3.25 14.61
N ARG A 113 30.71 -3.92 13.52
CA ARG A 113 31.48 -5.06 12.97
C ARG A 113 32.87 -4.62 12.53
N LYS A 114 32.96 -3.50 11.80
CA LYS A 114 34.24 -2.90 11.38
C LYS A 114 35.13 -2.55 12.57
N ALA A 115 34.57 -1.93 13.61
CA ALA A 115 35.32 -1.55 14.82
C ALA A 115 35.87 -2.76 15.60
N ARG A 116 35.23 -3.92 15.50
CA ARG A 116 35.63 -5.17 16.17
C ARG A 116 36.41 -6.13 15.27
N ALA A 117 36.82 -5.70 14.08
CA ALA A 117 37.48 -6.54 13.06
C ALA A 117 36.75 -7.88 12.80
N GLN A 118 35.42 -7.90 12.95
CA GLN A 118 34.63 -9.10 12.71
C GLN A 118 34.55 -9.36 11.21
N LYS A 119 34.70 -10.63 10.79
CA LYS A 119 34.61 -11.02 9.38
C LYS A 119 33.28 -10.52 8.77
N PRO A 120 33.30 -9.94 7.56
CA PRO A 120 32.09 -9.47 6.90
C PRO A 120 31.24 -10.65 6.44
N GLY A 121 30.32 -11.10 7.29
CA GLY A 121 29.26 -12.05 6.92
C GLY A 121 28.10 -11.32 6.24
N TRP A 122 27.61 -11.86 5.12
CA TRP A 122 26.55 -11.24 4.31
C TRP A 122 25.20 -11.22 5.06
N PHE A 123 24.84 -12.26 5.80
CA PHE A 123 23.66 -12.30 6.69
C PHE A 123 23.83 -13.49 7.66
N TRP A 124 23.75 -13.25 8.99
CA TRP A 124 23.83 -14.27 10.06
C TRP A 124 24.88 -15.38 9.84
N ASN A 125 26.14 -15.05 10.16
CA ASN A 125 27.37 -15.84 9.94
C ASN A 125 27.71 -16.05 8.46
#